data_AF-A0A1H6QN04-F1
#
_entry.id   AF-A0A1H6QN04-F1
#
_cell.length_a   1.000
_cell.length_b   1.000
_cell.length_c   1.000
_cell.angle_alpha   90.00
_cell.angle_beta   90.00
_cell.angle_gamma   90.00
#
_symmetry.space_group_name_H-M   'P 1'
#
loop_
_entity.id
_entity.type
_entity.pdbx_description
1 polymer ?
#
loop_
_entity_poly.entity_id
_entity_poly.type
_entity_poly.pdbx_seq_one_letter_code
_entity_poly.pdbx_strand_id
1 'polypeptide(L)'
;MKNVFLLFTLISATCFAQKPCEKDSVYNQFDFWVGEWNVYAKNGQLAGTSKITEILDNCVILEEWTSVGAQQGLVFSGKSFNSYNALTKQWQQNWIDNTGGTTEFLTGSFSNNVMQFLSRPFSTGQNSSSIRRLSFYNLENGKVRQFGEISSDEGKTWKTEYDLEYRKK
;
A
#
# COMPACT_ATOMS: atom_id res chain seq x y z
N MET A 1 -65.08 29.65 -18.13
CA MET A 1 -64.29 28.40 -17.96
C MET A 1 -62.83 28.74 -18.20
N LYS A 2 -62.01 28.84 -17.15
CA LYS A 2 -60.55 29.07 -17.25
C LYS A 2 -59.85 27.78 -16.83
N ASN A 3 -59.27 27.07 -17.79
CA ASN A 3 -58.45 25.89 -17.51
C ASN A 3 -57.04 26.36 -17.16
N VAL A 4 -56.62 26.07 -15.93
CA VAL A 4 -55.24 26.28 -15.45
C VAL A 4 -54.46 25.03 -15.79
N PHE A 5 -53.45 25.15 -16.65
CA PHE A 5 -52.49 24.08 -16.93
C PHE A 5 -51.39 24.12 -15.86
N LEU A 6 -51.31 23.08 -15.02
CA LEU A 6 -50.17 22.89 -14.11
C LEU A 6 -49.07 22.15 -14.87
N LEU A 7 -47.94 22.83 -15.07
CA LEU A 7 -46.73 22.25 -15.64
C LEU A 7 -45.93 21.59 -14.50
N PHE A 8 -45.87 20.26 -14.48
CA PHE A 8 -45.03 19.49 -13.56
C PHE A 8 -43.61 19.42 -14.13
N THR A 9 -42.68 20.21 -13.59
CA THR A 9 -41.25 20.08 -13.86
C THR A 9 -40.69 18.88 -13.07
N LEU A 10 -40.42 17.78 -13.76
CA LEU A 10 -39.63 16.67 -13.24
C LEU A 10 -38.18 17.14 -13.04
N ILE A 11 -37.82 17.46 -11.80
CA ILE A 11 -36.43 17.65 -11.39
C ILE A 11 -35.82 16.25 -11.28
N SER A 12 -35.16 15.79 -12.34
CA SER A 12 -34.34 14.58 -12.29
C SER A 12 -33.14 14.86 -11.39
N ALA A 13 -33.22 14.46 -10.12
CA ALA A 13 -32.07 14.42 -9.24
C ALA A 13 -31.12 13.34 -9.76
N THR A 14 -30.07 13.75 -10.47
CA THR A 14 -28.98 12.86 -10.83
C THR A 14 -28.27 12.45 -9.53
N CYS A 15 -28.55 11.23 -9.06
CA CYS A 15 -27.78 10.62 -8.00
C CYS A 15 -26.39 10.32 -8.57
N PHE A 16 -25.44 11.24 -8.40
CA PHE A 16 -24.04 10.93 -8.65
C PHE A 16 -23.64 9.83 -7.67
N ALA A 17 -23.22 8.69 -8.21
CA ALA A 17 -22.62 7.62 -7.41
C ALA A 17 -21.51 8.26 -6.54
N GLN A 18 -21.71 8.27 -5.23
CA GLN A 18 -20.74 8.88 -4.34
C GLN A 18 -19.53 7.96 -4.27
N LYS A 19 -18.37 8.45 -4.69
CA LYS A 19 -17.09 7.78 -4.48
C LYS A 19 -16.50 8.27 -3.16
N PRO A 20 -16.67 7.54 -2.05
CA PRO A 20 -16.32 8.03 -0.72
C PRO A 20 -14.81 8.28 -0.59
N CYS A 21 -13.98 7.40 -1.15
CA CYS A 21 -12.53 7.47 -1.05
C CYS A 21 -11.91 8.58 -1.90
N GLU A 22 -12.63 9.13 -2.90
CA GLU A 22 -12.17 10.32 -3.62
C GLU A 22 -12.40 11.63 -2.84
N LYS A 23 -13.29 11.62 -1.83
CA LYS A 23 -13.68 12.85 -1.10
C LYS A 23 -12.84 13.11 0.14
N ASP A 24 -12.36 12.06 0.81
CA ASP A 24 -11.56 12.18 2.03
C ASP A 24 -10.08 12.03 1.69
N SER A 25 -9.29 13.06 1.99
CA SER A 25 -7.86 13.10 1.66
C SER A 25 -7.04 12.05 2.40
N VAL A 26 -7.59 11.40 3.44
CA VAL A 26 -6.92 10.28 4.11
C VAL A 26 -6.59 9.14 3.15
N TYR A 27 -7.46 8.88 2.16
CA TYR A 27 -7.26 7.82 1.17
C TYR A 27 -6.14 8.14 0.18
N ASN A 28 -5.81 9.43 0.03
CA ASN A 28 -4.79 9.92 -0.91
C ASN A 28 -3.38 10.02 -0.26
N GLN A 29 -3.26 9.68 1.03
CA GLN A 29 -2.00 9.82 1.77
C GLN A 29 -0.86 8.96 1.21
N PHE A 30 -1.18 7.90 0.46
CA PHE A 30 -0.21 6.95 -0.06
C PHE A 30 -0.02 7.03 -1.59
N ASP A 31 -0.63 8.01 -2.26
CA ASP A 31 -0.63 8.16 -3.72
C ASP A 31 0.76 8.44 -4.29
N PHE A 32 1.69 8.94 -3.47
CA PHE A 32 3.07 9.17 -3.89
C PHE A 32 3.77 7.88 -4.37
N TRP A 33 3.25 6.71 -4.01
CA TRP A 33 3.75 5.40 -4.44
C TRP A 33 3.08 4.87 -5.71
N VAL A 34 1.94 5.43 -6.13
CA VAL A 34 1.19 4.97 -7.31
C VAL A 34 1.98 5.21 -8.59
N GLY A 35 2.03 4.21 -9.46
CA GLY A 35 2.67 4.24 -10.78
C GLY A 35 3.54 3.01 -11.08
N GLU A 36 4.36 3.11 -12.11
CA GLU A 36 5.25 2.03 -12.55
C GLU A 36 6.71 2.32 -12.22
N TRP A 37 7.41 1.31 -11.72
CA TRP A 37 8.72 1.48 -11.10
C TRP A 37 9.72 0.41 -11.54
N ASN A 38 10.97 0.85 -11.68
CA ASN A 38 12.15 0.02 -11.55
C ASN A 38 12.63 0.13 -10.10
N VAL A 39 12.86 -1.01 -9.45
CA VAL A 39 13.18 -1.08 -8.01
C VAL A 39 14.63 -1.52 -7.83
N TYR A 40 15.40 -0.76 -7.07
CA TYR A 40 16.83 -0.96 -6.89
C TYR A 40 17.18 -1.22 -5.43
N ALA A 41 18.13 -2.11 -5.18
CA ALA A 41 18.74 -2.26 -3.86
C ALA A 41 19.72 -1.11 -3.56
N LYS A 42 20.09 -0.94 -2.29
CA LYS A 42 21.09 0.06 -1.83
C LYS A 42 22.42 0.05 -2.60
N ASN A 43 22.85 -1.13 -3.07
CA ASN A 43 24.08 -1.29 -3.86
C ASN A 43 23.92 -0.87 -5.34
N GLY A 44 22.73 -0.37 -5.73
CA GLY A 44 22.44 0.09 -7.09
C GLY A 44 22.02 -1.00 -8.07
N GLN A 45 21.99 -2.27 -7.64
CA GLN A 45 21.52 -3.36 -8.49
C GLN A 45 20.00 -3.32 -8.63
N LEU A 46 19.50 -3.60 -9.83
CA LEU A 46 18.06 -3.75 -10.07
C LEU A 46 17.57 -4.99 -9.30
N ALA A 47 16.61 -4.80 -8.41
CA ALA A 47 16.01 -5.85 -7.60
C ALA A 47 14.72 -6.40 -8.23
N GLY A 48 13.97 -5.55 -8.94
CA GLY A 48 12.72 -5.94 -9.59
C GLY A 48 12.02 -4.78 -10.28
N THR A 49 10.77 -5.03 -10.67
CA THR A 49 9.83 -3.99 -11.12
C THR A 49 8.55 -4.10 -10.30
N SER A 50 7.91 -2.96 -10.08
CA SER A 50 6.63 -2.92 -9.38
C SER A 50 5.64 -2.01 -10.13
N LYS A 51 4.39 -2.46 -10.23
CA LYS A 51 3.27 -1.67 -10.74
C LYS A 51 2.30 -1.44 -9.59
N ILE A 52 2.04 -0.18 -9.29
CA ILE A 52 1.13 0.24 -8.22
C ILE A 52 -0.05 0.98 -8.84
N THR A 53 -1.26 0.49 -8.59
CA THR A 53 -2.50 1.03 -9.15
C THR A 53 -3.56 1.19 -8.07
N GLU A 54 -4.36 2.25 -8.18
CA GLU A 54 -5.61 2.37 -7.46
C GLU A 54 -6.67 1.45 -8.08
N ILE A 55 -7.38 0.71 -7.25
CA ILE A 55 -8.51 -0.14 -7.61
C ILE A 55 -9.70 0.18 -6.68
N LEU A 56 -10.90 -0.29 -7.05
CA LEU A 56 -12.12 -0.08 -6.28
C LEU A 56 -12.36 1.43 -5.98
N ASP A 57 -12.38 2.24 -7.03
CA ASP A 57 -12.68 3.68 -6.96
C ASP A 57 -11.83 4.44 -5.92
N ASN A 58 -10.50 4.24 -5.97
CA ASN A 58 -9.49 4.86 -5.10
C ASN A 58 -9.50 4.38 -3.63
N CYS A 59 -10.26 3.35 -3.28
CA CYS A 59 -10.27 2.85 -1.91
C CYS A 59 -9.11 1.90 -1.58
N VAL A 60 -8.47 1.31 -2.58
CA VAL A 60 -7.41 0.31 -2.41
C VAL A 60 -6.27 0.58 -3.38
N ILE A 61 -5.05 0.55 -2.86
CA ILE A 61 -3.82 0.54 -3.66
C ILE A 61 -3.33 -0.91 -3.79
N LEU A 62 -3.30 -1.39 -5.02
CA LEU A 62 -2.75 -2.70 -5.40
C LEU A 62 -1.31 -2.53 -5.86
N GLU A 63 -0.40 -3.28 -5.26
CA GLU A 63 0.94 -3.51 -5.78
C GLU A 63 1.01 -4.84 -6.54
N GLU A 64 1.74 -4.83 -7.64
CA GLU A 64 2.17 -6.02 -8.37
C GLU A 64 3.68 -5.98 -8.55
N TRP A 65 4.39 -6.76 -7.74
CA TRP A 65 5.85 -6.77 -7.68
C TRP A 65 6.42 -8.03 -8.34
N THR A 66 7.54 -7.92 -9.05
CA THR A 66 8.25 -9.05 -9.66
C THR A 66 9.77 -8.85 -9.57
N SER A 67 10.51 -9.89 -9.16
CA SER A 67 11.96 -9.85 -9.03
C SER A 67 12.67 -9.82 -10.38
N VAL A 68 13.91 -9.33 -10.41
CA VAL A 68 14.79 -9.60 -11.56
C VAL A 68 15.24 -11.05 -11.56
N GLY A 69 15.14 -11.69 -12.72
CA GLY A 69 15.63 -13.04 -12.94
C GLY A 69 14.93 -14.12 -12.09
N ALA A 70 15.33 -15.36 -12.33
CA ALA A 70 14.89 -16.49 -11.55
C ALA A 70 15.93 -16.79 -10.45
N GLN A 71 15.48 -16.93 -9.22
CA GLN A 71 16.26 -17.50 -8.12
C GLN A 71 15.83 -18.94 -7.92
N GLN A 72 16.78 -19.87 -8.01
CA GLN A 72 16.51 -21.31 -7.89
C GLN A 72 15.42 -21.81 -8.86
N GLY A 73 15.35 -21.23 -10.06
CA GLY A 73 14.37 -21.58 -11.08
C GLY A 73 13.00 -20.91 -10.94
N LEU A 74 12.79 -20.05 -9.93
CA LEU A 74 11.56 -19.31 -9.71
C LEU A 74 11.80 -17.81 -9.82
N VAL A 75 11.00 -17.11 -10.64
CA VAL A 75 10.91 -15.64 -10.57
C VAL A 75 9.99 -15.30 -9.41
N PHE A 76 10.52 -14.64 -8.37
CA PHE A 76 9.71 -14.25 -7.20
C PHE A 76 8.73 -13.16 -7.61
N SER A 77 7.48 -13.29 -7.20
CA SER A 77 6.45 -12.28 -7.43
C SER A 77 5.45 -12.24 -6.29
N GLY A 78 4.90 -11.07 -6.04
CA GLY A 78 3.91 -10.88 -5.01
C GLY A 78 3.02 -9.67 -5.26
N LYS A 79 1.98 -9.58 -4.45
CA LYS A 79 1.01 -8.49 -4.49
C LYS A 79 0.72 -8.00 -3.09
N SER A 80 0.56 -6.69 -2.95
CA SER A 80 0.01 -6.10 -1.72
C SER A 80 -1.29 -5.37 -1.99
N PHE A 81 -2.24 -5.51 -1.08
CA PHE A 81 -3.45 -4.71 -1.01
C PHE A 81 -3.34 -3.75 0.16
N ASN A 82 -3.39 -2.45 -0.12
CA ASN A 82 -3.22 -1.38 0.86
C ASN A 82 -4.51 -0.56 0.93
N SER A 83 -5.06 -0.38 2.12
CA SER A 83 -6.34 0.33 2.30
C SER A 83 -6.42 1.04 3.64
N TYR A 84 -7.23 2.09 3.72
CA TYR A 84 -7.52 2.77 4.97
C TYR A 84 -8.82 2.22 5.60
N ASN A 85 -8.70 1.69 6.82
CA ASN A 85 -9.84 1.23 7.59
C ASN A 85 -10.42 2.39 8.41
N ALA A 86 -11.56 2.93 7.95
CA ALA A 86 -12.20 4.08 8.58
C ALA A 86 -12.70 3.83 10.02
N LEU A 87 -12.99 2.58 10.39
CA LEU A 87 -13.46 2.23 11.74
C LEU A 87 -12.30 2.26 12.75
N THR A 88 -11.16 1.67 12.39
CA THR A 88 -9.98 1.62 13.26
C THR A 88 -9.07 2.83 13.09
N LYS A 89 -9.29 3.62 12.04
CA LYS A 89 -8.46 4.75 11.62
C LYS A 89 -7.01 4.35 11.33
N GLN A 90 -6.82 3.17 10.78
CA GLN A 90 -5.51 2.61 10.46
C GLN A 90 -5.39 2.35 8.96
N TRP A 91 -4.22 2.65 8.42
CA TRP A 91 -3.78 2.04 7.17
C TRP A 91 -3.45 0.57 7.39
N GLN A 92 -3.84 -0.29 6.45
CA GLN A 92 -3.67 -1.72 6.51
C GLN A 92 -3.08 -2.23 5.19
N GLN A 93 -2.18 -3.21 5.29
CA GLN A 93 -1.58 -3.89 4.14
C GLN A 93 -1.66 -5.41 4.33
N ASN A 94 -2.01 -6.12 3.25
CA ASN A 94 -1.87 -7.57 3.18
C ASN A 94 -0.98 -7.92 1.99
N TRP A 95 0.16 -8.57 2.26
CA TRP A 95 1.09 -9.09 1.26
C TRP A 95 0.87 -10.59 1.05
N ILE A 96 0.91 -11.03 -0.21
CA ILE A 96 0.91 -12.45 -0.61
C ILE A 96 1.89 -12.64 -1.76
N ASP A 97 2.66 -13.73 -1.76
CA ASP A 97 3.62 -14.06 -2.82
C ASP A 97 3.48 -15.47 -3.39
N ASN A 98 4.16 -15.70 -4.52
CA ASN A 98 4.16 -16.96 -5.25
C ASN A 98 4.98 -18.09 -4.61
N THR A 99 5.50 -17.88 -3.40
CA THR A 99 6.11 -18.93 -2.57
C THR A 99 5.17 -19.37 -1.42
N GLY A 100 3.97 -18.80 -1.36
CA GLY A 100 3.00 -19.04 -0.28
C GLY A 100 3.26 -18.18 0.96
N GLY A 101 4.15 -17.20 0.87
CA GLY A 101 4.38 -16.23 1.93
C GLY A 101 3.21 -15.26 2.07
N THR A 102 2.88 -14.92 3.32
CA THR A 102 1.91 -13.88 3.64
C THR A 102 2.41 -13.02 4.78
N THR A 103 2.08 -11.73 4.76
CA THR A 103 2.30 -10.83 5.90
C THR A 103 1.15 -9.85 6.00
N GLU A 104 0.55 -9.75 7.19
CA GLU A 104 -0.49 -8.78 7.52
C GLU A 104 0.09 -7.63 8.34
N PHE A 105 -0.22 -6.41 7.91
CA PHE A 105 0.02 -5.19 8.67
C PHE A 105 -1.32 -4.51 8.91
N LEU A 106 -1.75 -4.44 10.17
CA LEU A 106 -3.08 -3.93 10.53
C LEU A 106 -3.04 -2.64 11.35
N THR A 107 -1.82 -2.22 11.69
CA THR A 107 -1.52 -0.93 12.31
C THR A 107 -0.66 -0.16 11.32
N GLY A 108 -1.13 1.00 10.90
CA GLY A 108 -0.43 1.80 9.93
C GLY A 108 -0.92 3.25 9.92
N SER A 109 0.00 4.16 9.64
CA SER A 109 -0.27 5.59 9.66
C SER A 109 0.69 6.34 8.75
N PHE A 110 0.18 7.44 8.19
CA PHE A 110 1.01 8.40 7.48
C PHE A 110 1.38 9.56 8.41
N SER A 111 2.68 9.80 8.58
CA SER A 111 3.18 10.97 9.31
C SER A 111 4.57 11.34 8.83
N ASN A 112 4.93 12.63 8.89
CA ASN A 112 6.25 13.13 8.51
C ASN A 112 6.71 12.65 7.11
N ASN A 113 5.77 12.59 6.15
CA ASN A 113 6.01 12.11 4.78
C ASN A 113 6.44 10.63 4.67
N VAL A 114 6.08 9.83 5.68
CA VAL A 114 6.33 8.39 5.74
C VAL A 114 5.03 7.65 5.98
N MET A 115 4.70 6.70 5.09
CA MET A 115 3.68 5.69 5.36
C MET A 115 4.35 4.53 6.10
N GLN A 116 3.95 4.27 7.34
CA GLN A 116 4.53 3.21 8.14
C GLN A 116 3.48 2.20 8.57
N PHE A 117 3.87 0.93 8.54
CA PHE A 117 3.07 -0.22 8.91
C PHE A 117 3.81 -1.07 9.95
N LEU A 118 3.06 -1.68 10.87
CA LEU A 118 3.55 -2.66 11.84
C LEU A 118 2.74 -3.95 11.75
N SER A 119 3.44 -5.08 11.73
CA SER A 119 2.80 -6.39 11.79
C SER A 119 2.33 -6.66 13.22
N ARG A 120 1.40 -7.61 13.36
CA ARG A 120 1.23 -8.27 14.66
C ARG A 120 2.49 -9.06 15.02
N PRO A 121 2.74 -9.33 16.31
CA PRO A 121 3.80 -10.23 16.71
C PRO A 121 3.57 -11.64 16.13
N PHE A 122 4.62 -12.28 15.64
CA PHE A 122 4.58 -13.63 15.06
C PHE A 122 5.79 -14.46 15.50
N SER A 123 5.64 -15.77 15.53
CA SER A 123 6.74 -16.67 15.88
C SER A 123 7.61 -16.97 14.65
N THR A 124 8.93 -16.90 14.82
CA THR A 124 9.92 -17.34 13.83
C THR A 124 10.59 -18.67 14.21
N GLY A 125 10.09 -19.36 15.25
CA GLY A 125 10.72 -20.52 15.88
C GLY A 125 10.43 -20.60 17.39
N GLN A 126 11.10 -21.51 18.11
CA GLN A 126 10.87 -21.68 19.55
C GLN A 126 11.29 -20.44 20.34
N ASN A 127 10.32 -19.85 21.07
CA ASN A 127 10.45 -18.78 22.06
C ASN A 127 10.89 -17.38 21.60
N SER A 128 10.81 -17.05 20.31
CA SER A 128 10.97 -15.65 19.85
C SER A 128 9.70 -15.11 19.20
N SER A 129 9.21 -13.98 19.72
CA SER A 129 8.15 -13.18 19.13
C SER A 129 8.77 -12.06 18.32
N SER A 130 8.59 -12.11 17.00
CA SER A 130 9.12 -11.15 16.06
C SER A 130 8.04 -10.17 15.60
N ILE A 131 8.43 -8.94 15.27
CA ILE A 131 7.56 -7.89 14.73
C ILE A 131 8.24 -7.32 13.49
N ARG A 132 7.48 -7.08 12.42
CA ARG A 132 7.95 -6.37 11.23
C ARG A 132 7.49 -4.92 11.23
N ARG A 133 8.36 -4.05 10.74
CA ARG A 133 8.08 -2.65 10.40
C ARG A 133 8.34 -2.46 8.92
N LEU A 134 7.37 -1.87 8.24
CA LEU A 134 7.48 -1.52 6.83
C LEU A 134 7.24 -0.02 6.69
N SER A 135 8.21 0.69 6.12
CA SER A 135 8.13 2.15 5.92
C SER A 135 8.32 2.50 4.46
N PHE A 136 7.45 3.38 3.95
CA PHE A 136 7.57 3.99 2.63
C PHE A 136 7.83 5.49 2.80
N TYR A 137 9.02 5.91 2.40
CA TYR A 137 9.42 7.31 2.42
C TYR A 137 9.18 7.92 1.05
N ASN A 138 8.41 9.01 1.02
CA ASN A 138 8.30 9.84 -0.16
C ASN A 138 9.56 10.72 -0.25
N LEU A 139 10.46 10.39 -1.18
CA LEU A 139 11.74 11.06 -1.35
C LEU A 139 11.62 12.20 -2.38
N GLU A 140 12.68 13.02 -2.46
CA GLU A 140 12.81 14.02 -3.51
C GLU A 140 12.84 13.40 -4.91
N ASN A 141 12.54 14.22 -5.92
CA ASN A 141 12.57 13.85 -7.34
C ASN A 141 11.62 12.69 -7.71
N GLY A 142 10.52 12.53 -6.96
CA GLY A 142 9.47 11.53 -7.24
C GLY A 142 9.92 10.08 -7.03
N LYS A 143 10.97 9.86 -6.23
CA LYS A 143 11.42 8.53 -5.81
C LYS A 143 10.69 8.09 -4.55
N VAL A 144 10.62 6.78 -4.34
CA VAL A 144 10.12 6.21 -3.08
C VAL A 144 11.16 5.26 -2.50
N ARG A 145 11.38 5.30 -1.19
CA ARG A 145 12.15 4.26 -0.50
C ARG A 145 11.21 3.36 0.27
N GLN A 146 11.28 2.06 0.00
CA GLN A 146 10.61 1.03 0.79
C GLN A 146 11.65 0.37 1.69
N PHE A 147 11.38 0.36 3.00
CA PHE A 147 12.31 -0.15 4.00
C PHE A 147 11.59 -1.13 4.92
N GLY A 148 12.03 -2.39 4.86
CA GLY A 148 11.51 -3.49 5.66
C GLY A 148 12.49 -3.87 6.76
N GLU A 149 12.00 -3.94 7.99
CA GLU A 149 12.78 -4.25 9.17
C GLU A 149 12.07 -5.28 10.04
N ILE A 150 12.85 -6.07 10.76
CA ILE A 150 12.36 -7.04 11.74
C ILE A 150 13.01 -6.82 13.11
N SER A 151 12.22 -6.92 14.16
CA SER A 151 12.65 -6.96 15.55
C SER A 151 12.34 -8.32 16.16
N SER A 152 13.24 -8.81 17.02
CA SER A 152 13.05 -10.05 17.81
C SER A 152 13.12 -9.79 19.31
N ASP A 153 13.01 -8.53 19.73
CA ASP A 153 13.16 -8.06 21.11
C ASP A 153 12.09 -7.01 21.46
N GLU A 154 10.87 -7.21 20.97
CA GLU A 154 9.71 -6.35 21.23
C GLU A 154 9.87 -4.91 20.70
N GLY A 155 10.60 -4.74 19.61
CA GLY A 155 10.80 -3.44 18.95
C GLY A 155 11.93 -2.60 19.53
N LYS A 156 12.74 -3.15 20.45
CA LYS A 156 13.89 -2.43 21.04
C LYS A 156 15.01 -2.26 20.03
N THR A 157 15.28 -3.27 19.21
CA THR A 157 16.24 -3.21 18.10
C THR A 157 15.61 -3.73 16.81
N TRP A 158 16.12 -3.23 15.68
CA TRP A 158 15.61 -3.51 14.35
C TRP A 158 16.75 -3.95 13.44
N LYS A 159 16.53 -5.02 12.68
CA LYS A 159 17.41 -5.50 11.62
C LYS A 159 16.74 -5.27 10.27
N THR A 160 17.50 -4.77 9.30
CA THR A 160 17.02 -4.61 7.93
C THR A 160 16.76 -5.98 7.29
N GLU A 161 15.54 -6.22 6.80
CA GLU A 161 15.23 -7.31 5.88
C GLU A 161 15.48 -6.88 4.43
N TYR A 162 15.08 -5.65 4.06
CA TYR A 162 15.32 -5.07 2.74
C TYR A 162 15.28 -3.54 2.76
N ASP A 163 15.99 -2.92 1.81
CA ASP A 163 16.05 -1.47 1.62
C ASP A 163 16.10 -1.16 0.11
N LEU A 164 14.97 -0.68 -0.40
CA LEU A 164 14.69 -0.58 -1.82
C LEU A 164 14.37 0.86 -2.22
N GLU A 165 14.94 1.32 -3.33
CA GLU A 165 14.63 2.60 -3.98
C GLU A 165 13.84 2.35 -5.26
N TYR A 166 12.64 2.91 -5.32
CA TYR A 166 11.73 2.89 -6.46
C TYR A 166 12.03 4.13 -7.32
N ARG A 167 12.34 3.89 -8.59
CA ARG A 167 12.55 4.92 -9.62
C ARG A 167 11.51 4.75 -10.71
N LYS A 168 10.83 5.83 -11.09
CA LYS A 168 9.82 5.78 -12.14
C LYS A 168 10.40 5.17 -13.42
N LYS A 169 9.58 4.39 -14.11
CA LYS A 169 9.88 3.94 -15.49
C LYS A 169 9.77 5.09 -16.47
#